data_AF-A0A1G0I7W3-F1
#
_entry.id   AF-A0A1G0I7W3-F1
#
_cell.length_a   1.000
_cell.length_b   1.000
_cell.length_c   1.000
_cell.angle_alpha   90.00
_cell.angle_beta   90.00
_cell.angle_gamma   90.00
#
_symmetry.space_group_name_H-M   'P 1'
#
loop_
_entity.id
_entity.type
_entity.pdbx_description
1 polymer ?
#
loop_
_entity_poly.entity_id
_entity_poly.type
_entity_poly.pdbx_seq_one_letter_code
_entity_poly.pdbx_strand_id
1 'polypeptide(L)'
;MNATILNRTVLAAVIGSVLGFGLGAPSSARAQDQATQGEQTSDEEPSDKTRARKVREQREAEAAQVAEANRANAAANRAAAEENRGRAQAEARMRENEQRQAAQQAERTSDAARDARRDARQEDYRQQQAQQAEQAERNVAQAREQRERGLEQAREQRERQAIEQQERTRDRQERYTPVPQVRTDAERYQSGTATRGDRADRSDDTARNQDGSRRGDWGNDAERRRRIDEQRNQAQRYQRAQQAAQERARRDAINLQNQRRTSQYRYHQDYYSRLRQYNQRYDWQRYDYNNDPYFYTAPSYRYQRDGRYYNINRYAADMLQQAINYGYAEGIRAGRADRYDRWRYSYRDSFAYIDASYGYRGMYVSQFDYQYYFRQGFQRGYEDGYYGRRRYGRQYNGSDALLGTVLSLILNLQPYRY
;
A
#
# COMPACT_ATOMS: atom_id res chain seq x y z
N MET A 1 8.44 -30.64 45.30
CA MET A 1 7.16 -31.32 45.59
C MET A 1 6.17 -30.93 44.51
N ASN A 2 5.74 -31.93 43.72
CA ASN A 2 4.46 -32.17 43.00
C ASN A 2 3.57 -30.93 42.67
N ALA A 3 2.96 -30.76 41.49
CA ALA A 3 2.46 -31.75 40.54
C ALA A 3 2.26 -31.18 39.12
N THR A 4 2.51 -32.03 38.13
CA THR A 4 2.01 -32.04 36.74
C THR A 4 0.49 -31.98 36.64
N ILE A 5 -0.09 -31.25 35.66
CA ILE A 5 -1.26 -31.73 34.87
C ILE A 5 -1.23 -31.16 33.43
N LEU A 6 -1.21 -32.08 32.45
CA LEU A 6 -1.48 -31.90 31.03
C LEU A 6 -2.92 -31.45 30.79
N ASN A 7 -3.15 -30.49 29.87
CA ASN A 7 -4.48 -30.29 29.28
C ASN A 7 -4.50 -30.72 27.81
N ARG A 8 -5.39 -31.69 27.58
CA ARG A 8 -5.68 -32.39 26.32
C ARG A 8 -6.38 -31.45 25.32
N THR A 9 -5.92 -31.51 24.08
CA THR A 9 -6.61 -30.98 22.90
C THR A 9 -7.82 -31.86 22.60
N VAL A 10 -9.02 -31.28 22.64
CA VAL A 10 -10.24 -31.90 22.10
C VAL A 10 -10.68 -31.09 20.89
N LEU A 11 -10.58 -31.73 19.74
CA LEU A 11 -11.07 -31.30 18.44
C LEU A 11 -12.58 -31.60 18.40
N ALA A 12 -13.42 -30.59 18.22
CA ALA A 12 -14.85 -30.79 17.95
C ALA A 12 -15.22 -30.08 16.65
N ALA A 13 -15.25 -30.85 15.56
CA ALA A 13 -15.80 -30.44 14.28
C ALA A 13 -17.33 -30.60 14.35
N VAL A 14 -18.06 -29.50 14.14
CA VAL A 14 -19.53 -29.52 13.99
C VAL A 14 -19.83 -29.58 12.49
N ILE A 15 -20.27 -30.75 12.02
CA ILE A 15 -20.93 -30.90 10.73
C ILE A 15 -22.43 -30.78 10.99
N GLY A 16 -23.01 -29.66 10.55
CA GLY A 16 -24.45 -29.44 10.55
C GLY A 16 -25.00 -29.60 9.13
N SER A 17 -25.96 -30.51 8.95
CA SER A 17 -26.91 -30.46 7.84
C SER A 17 -28.07 -31.45 8.08
N VAL A 18 -29.17 -30.94 8.63
CA VAL A 18 -30.51 -31.53 8.43
C VAL A 18 -31.40 -30.43 7.89
N LEU A 19 -31.75 -30.53 6.60
CA LEU A 19 -32.85 -29.80 6.00
C LEU A 19 -33.85 -30.83 5.49
N GLY A 20 -34.99 -30.91 6.18
CA GLY A 20 -36.21 -31.52 5.67
C GLY A 20 -37.02 -30.48 4.90
N PHE A 21 -37.26 -30.75 3.62
CA PHE A 21 -38.42 -30.32 2.85
C PHE A 21 -39.33 -31.56 2.77
N GLY A 22 -40.67 -31.55 2.87
CA GLY A 22 -41.68 -30.53 2.71
C GLY A 22 -42.86 -31.16 1.95
N LEU A 23 -44.09 -30.67 2.22
CA LEU A 23 -45.36 -30.86 1.45
C LEU A 23 -46.09 -32.19 1.72
N GLY A 24 -47.33 -32.24 2.24
CA GLY A 24 -48.61 -31.69 1.73
C GLY A 24 -49.46 -32.91 1.28
N ALA A 25 -50.76 -33.12 1.52
CA ALA A 25 -51.94 -32.35 1.89
C ALA A 25 -53.04 -33.34 2.40
N PRO A 26 -54.18 -32.89 2.96
CA PRO A 26 -55.24 -33.80 3.43
C PRO A 26 -56.20 -34.23 2.30
N SER A 27 -56.50 -35.53 2.24
CA SER A 27 -57.47 -36.14 1.34
C SER A 27 -58.89 -36.05 1.93
N SER A 28 -59.77 -35.31 1.26
CA SER A 28 -61.21 -35.27 1.52
C SER A 28 -61.94 -36.36 0.75
N ALA A 29 -62.82 -37.06 1.47
CA ALA A 29 -63.68 -38.12 0.97
C ALA A 29 -64.77 -37.57 0.03
N ARG A 30 -64.98 -38.26 -1.09
CA ARG A 30 -66.05 -38.02 -2.06
C ARG A 30 -67.09 -39.12 -1.86
N ALA A 31 -68.26 -38.74 -1.31
CA ALA A 31 -69.45 -39.59 -1.30
C ALA A 31 -70.00 -39.70 -2.72
N GLN A 32 -70.35 -40.91 -3.11
CA GLN A 32 -70.78 -41.32 -4.44
C GLN A 32 -72.23 -41.78 -4.31
N ASP A 33 -73.18 -40.93 -4.73
CA ASP A 33 -74.58 -41.30 -4.85
C ASP A 33 -74.78 -42.10 -6.15
N GLN A 34 -75.15 -43.37 -6.01
CA GLN A 34 -75.67 -44.20 -7.09
C GLN A 34 -77.11 -44.58 -6.77
N ALA A 35 -78.03 -44.00 -7.55
CA ALA A 35 -79.41 -44.43 -7.63
C ALA A 35 -79.46 -45.82 -8.28
N THR A 36 -80.11 -46.77 -7.61
CA THR A 36 -80.51 -48.04 -8.24
C THR A 36 -82.00 -48.24 -7.94
N GLN A 37 -82.79 -48.30 -9.00
CA GLN A 37 -84.20 -48.67 -8.99
C GLN A 37 -84.35 -50.17 -8.67
N GLY A 38 -85.39 -50.51 -7.92
CA GLY A 38 -85.83 -51.87 -7.68
C GLY A 38 -87.24 -51.86 -7.07
N GLU A 39 -88.23 -52.16 -7.91
CA GLU A 39 -89.59 -52.52 -7.50
C GLU A 39 -89.60 -53.79 -6.64
N GLN A 40 -90.47 -53.84 -5.62
CA GLN A 40 -91.41 -54.96 -5.37
C GLN A 40 -92.29 -54.73 -4.12
N THR A 41 -93.59 -54.54 -4.38
CA THR A 41 -94.80 -55.15 -3.77
C THR A 41 -94.91 -55.44 -2.25
N SER A 42 -95.96 -54.81 -1.67
CA SER A 42 -97.04 -55.31 -0.76
C SER A 42 -96.70 -56.00 0.57
N ASP A 43 -97.14 -55.44 1.71
CA ASP A 43 -98.37 -55.79 2.46
C ASP A 43 -98.35 -55.24 3.92
N GLU A 44 -99.51 -55.27 4.57
CA GLU A 44 -100.00 -54.49 5.72
C GLU A 44 -99.33 -54.71 7.11
N GLU A 45 -99.27 -53.67 7.95
CA GLU A 45 -99.88 -53.63 9.32
C GLU A 45 -99.57 -52.30 10.07
N PRO A 46 -100.52 -51.66 10.80
CA PRO A 46 -100.29 -50.36 11.42
C PRO A 46 -100.22 -50.42 12.96
N SER A 47 -99.02 -50.54 13.56
CA SER A 47 -98.88 -50.38 15.03
C SER A 47 -97.42 -50.23 15.54
N ASP A 48 -96.63 -49.23 15.10
CA ASP A 48 -95.34 -48.96 15.83
C ASP A 48 -94.68 -47.57 15.65
N LYS A 49 -95.43 -46.54 15.23
CA LYS A 49 -94.83 -45.21 14.95
C LYS A 49 -94.29 -44.48 16.20
N THR A 50 -94.81 -44.79 17.39
CA THR A 50 -94.44 -44.09 18.64
C THR A 50 -93.15 -44.63 19.26
N ARG A 51 -92.87 -45.93 19.11
CA ARG A 51 -91.69 -46.59 19.67
C ARG A 51 -90.43 -46.32 18.82
N ALA A 52 -90.59 -46.33 17.49
CA ALA A 52 -89.53 -45.95 16.55
C ALA A 52 -89.07 -44.50 16.74
N ARG A 53 -90.00 -43.57 17.04
CA ARG A 53 -89.67 -42.16 17.29
C ARG A 53 -88.87 -41.96 18.58
N LYS A 54 -89.23 -42.65 19.67
CA LYS A 54 -88.49 -42.60 20.94
C LYS A 54 -87.06 -43.14 20.83
N VAL A 55 -86.87 -44.25 20.10
CA VAL A 55 -85.53 -44.84 19.89
C VAL A 55 -84.66 -43.91 19.04
N ARG A 56 -85.24 -43.22 18.06
CA ARG A 56 -84.54 -42.23 17.24
C ARG A 56 -84.16 -40.98 18.02
N GLU A 57 -85.07 -40.45 18.85
CA GLU A 57 -84.78 -39.31 19.74
C GLU A 57 -83.70 -39.65 20.77
N GLN A 58 -83.69 -40.88 21.34
CA GLN A 58 -82.62 -41.33 22.22
C GLN A 58 -81.27 -41.44 21.50
N ARG A 59 -81.21 -42.02 20.30
CA ARG A 59 -79.97 -42.08 19.52
C ARG A 59 -79.46 -40.71 19.09
N GLU A 60 -80.35 -39.79 18.74
CA GLU A 60 -79.98 -38.41 18.38
C GLU A 60 -79.45 -37.66 19.61
N ALA A 61 -80.01 -37.88 20.80
CA ALA A 61 -79.50 -37.31 22.06
C ALA A 61 -78.13 -37.89 22.45
N GLU A 62 -77.94 -39.21 22.29
CA GLU A 62 -76.67 -39.89 22.57
C GLU A 62 -75.57 -39.45 21.58
N ALA A 63 -75.91 -39.32 20.30
CA ALA A 63 -75.00 -38.77 19.28
C ALA A 63 -74.63 -37.31 19.54
N ALA A 64 -75.57 -36.50 20.05
CA ALA A 64 -75.30 -35.11 20.42
C ALA A 64 -74.31 -35.02 21.61
N GLN A 65 -74.47 -35.86 22.63
CA GLN A 65 -73.55 -35.93 23.78
C GLN A 65 -72.13 -36.36 23.37
N VAL A 66 -72.02 -37.37 22.50
CA VAL A 66 -70.71 -37.81 21.98
C VAL A 66 -70.05 -36.73 21.12
N ALA A 67 -70.82 -36.01 20.32
CA ALA A 67 -70.31 -34.88 19.52
C ALA A 67 -69.81 -33.72 20.40
N GLU A 68 -70.50 -33.43 21.51
CA GLU A 68 -70.10 -32.41 22.47
C GLU A 68 -68.82 -32.79 23.22
N ALA A 69 -68.72 -34.03 23.70
CA ALA A 69 -67.50 -34.56 24.33
C ALA A 69 -66.28 -34.51 23.38
N ASN A 70 -66.47 -34.85 22.11
CA ASN A 70 -65.42 -34.76 21.09
C ASN A 70 -64.98 -33.32 20.81
N ARG A 71 -65.91 -32.35 20.83
CA ARG A 71 -65.58 -30.92 20.70
C ARG A 71 -64.81 -30.40 21.92
N ALA A 72 -65.19 -30.80 23.13
CA ALA A 72 -64.48 -30.45 24.36
C ALA A 72 -63.04 -30.98 24.35
N ASN A 73 -62.84 -32.25 23.97
CA ASN A 73 -61.51 -32.85 23.84
C ASN A 73 -60.66 -32.18 22.74
N ALA A 74 -61.27 -31.83 21.60
CA ALA A 74 -60.58 -31.10 20.54
C ALA A 74 -60.14 -29.68 20.98
N ALA A 75 -60.96 -28.99 21.79
CA ALA A 75 -60.61 -27.69 22.35
C ALA A 75 -59.47 -27.79 23.37
N ALA A 76 -59.50 -28.78 24.27
CA ALA A 76 -58.44 -29.02 25.24
C ALA A 76 -57.09 -29.33 24.56
N ASN A 77 -57.09 -30.16 23.51
CA ASN A 77 -55.88 -30.48 22.76
C ASN A 77 -55.30 -29.27 22.00
N ARG A 78 -56.16 -28.37 21.51
CA ARG A 78 -55.69 -27.11 20.88
C ARG A 78 -55.05 -26.17 21.89
N ALA A 79 -55.65 -26.01 23.07
CA ALA A 79 -55.10 -25.17 24.14
C ALA A 79 -53.72 -25.69 24.60
N ALA A 80 -53.57 -27.00 24.80
CA ALA A 80 -52.28 -27.61 25.15
C ALA A 80 -51.21 -27.45 24.05
N ALA A 81 -51.61 -27.50 22.78
CA ALA A 81 -50.69 -27.29 21.65
C ALA A 81 -50.22 -25.83 21.53
N GLU A 82 -51.09 -24.85 21.83
CA GLU A 82 -50.74 -23.43 21.85
C GLU A 82 -49.78 -23.09 23.00
N GLU A 83 -50.01 -23.66 24.19
CA GLU A 83 -49.12 -23.47 25.33
C GLU A 83 -47.71 -24.03 25.06
N ASN A 84 -47.60 -25.23 24.49
CA ASN A 84 -46.32 -25.82 24.12
C ASN A 84 -45.58 -25.00 23.03
N ARG A 85 -46.31 -24.42 22.07
CA ARG A 85 -45.72 -23.51 21.07
C ARG A 85 -45.19 -22.23 21.72
N GLY A 86 -45.91 -21.67 22.69
CA GLY A 86 -45.47 -20.49 23.44
C GLY A 86 -44.17 -20.74 24.21
N ARG A 87 -44.09 -21.88 24.92
CA ARG A 87 -42.89 -22.29 25.66
C ARG A 87 -41.69 -22.52 24.73
N ALA A 88 -41.89 -23.21 23.61
CA ALA A 88 -40.83 -23.43 22.63
C ALA A 88 -40.30 -22.13 22.00
N GLN A 89 -41.17 -21.16 21.73
CA GLN A 89 -40.77 -19.84 21.22
C GLN A 89 -40.01 -19.02 22.28
N ALA A 90 -40.40 -19.11 23.55
CA ALA A 90 -39.69 -18.45 24.64
C ALA A 90 -38.28 -19.02 24.82
N GLU A 91 -38.12 -20.35 24.78
CA GLU A 91 -36.81 -21.00 24.83
C GLU A 91 -35.92 -20.64 23.64
N ALA A 92 -36.49 -20.57 22.43
CA ALA A 92 -35.74 -20.16 21.24
C ALA A 92 -35.19 -18.73 21.37
N ARG A 93 -36.00 -17.79 21.88
CA ARG A 93 -35.57 -16.40 22.11
C ARG A 93 -34.49 -16.28 23.18
N MET A 94 -34.59 -17.08 24.25
CA MET A 94 -33.57 -17.13 25.29
C MET A 94 -32.23 -17.61 24.72
N ARG A 95 -32.22 -18.71 23.95
CA ARG A 95 -31.01 -19.23 23.30
C ARG A 95 -30.39 -18.24 22.31
N GLU A 96 -31.22 -17.52 21.56
CA GLU A 96 -30.74 -16.49 20.63
C GLU A 96 -30.05 -15.33 21.39
N ASN A 97 -30.65 -14.86 22.48
CA ASN A 97 -30.05 -13.81 23.30
C ASN A 97 -28.73 -14.26 23.95
N GLU A 98 -28.67 -15.51 24.40
CA GLU A 98 -27.48 -16.10 25.01
C GLU A 98 -26.33 -16.24 23.99
N GLN A 99 -26.63 -16.67 22.76
CA GLN A 99 -25.66 -16.68 21.66
C GLN A 99 -25.17 -15.28 21.29
N ARG A 100 -26.07 -14.28 21.25
CA ARG A 100 -25.69 -12.88 20.97
C ARG A 100 -24.77 -12.33 22.05
N GLN A 101 -25.02 -12.63 23.33
CA GLN A 101 -24.14 -12.22 24.43
C GLN A 101 -22.77 -12.90 24.36
N ALA A 102 -22.73 -14.20 24.07
CA ALA A 102 -21.48 -14.94 23.89
C ALA A 102 -20.64 -14.39 22.72
N ALA A 103 -21.29 -14.05 21.60
CA ALA A 103 -20.62 -13.44 20.45
C ALA A 103 -20.03 -12.05 20.79
N GLN A 104 -20.77 -11.21 21.52
CA GLN A 104 -20.27 -9.90 21.94
C GLN A 104 -19.08 -10.00 22.91
N GLN A 105 -19.05 -10.99 23.80
CA GLN A 105 -17.89 -11.23 24.68
C GLN A 105 -16.67 -11.76 23.91
N ALA A 106 -16.89 -12.64 22.92
CA ALA A 106 -15.84 -13.13 22.04
C ALA A 106 -15.22 -12.00 21.19
N GLU A 107 -16.04 -11.05 20.73
CA GLU A 107 -15.56 -9.90 19.95
C GLU A 107 -14.69 -8.97 20.80
N ARG A 108 -15.16 -8.61 22.01
CA ARG A 108 -14.39 -7.77 22.97
C ARG A 108 -13.04 -8.37 23.36
N THR A 109 -12.99 -9.69 23.58
CA THR A 109 -11.73 -10.37 23.90
C THR A 109 -10.79 -10.44 22.69
N SER A 110 -11.34 -10.56 21.47
CA SER A 110 -10.54 -10.52 20.25
C SER A 110 -9.93 -9.13 19.97
N ASP A 111 -10.66 -8.05 20.25
CA ASP A 111 -10.17 -6.69 20.07
C ASP A 111 -9.12 -6.31 21.13
N ALA A 112 -9.34 -6.68 22.39
CA ALA A 112 -8.32 -6.51 23.44
C ALA A 112 -7.02 -7.27 23.11
N ALA A 113 -7.11 -8.48 22.54
CA ALA A 113 -5.94 -9.23 22.09
C ALA A 113 -5.25 -8.60 20.87
N ARG A 114 -5.98 -7.92 19.99
CA ARG A 114 -5.41 -7.19 18.84
C ARG A 114 -4.66 -5.94 19.29
N ASP A 115 -5.22 -5.20 20.26
CA ASP A 115 -4.60 -4.01 20.82
C ASP A 115 -3.31 -4.36 21.59
N ALA A 116 -3.35 -5.40 22.43
CA ALA A 116 -2.14 -5.88 23.12
C ALA A 116 -1.02 -6.30 22.15
N ARG A 117 -1.36 -6.95 21.03
CA ARG A 117 -0.38 -7.31 19.96
C ARG A 117 0.12 -6.09 19.17
N ARG A 118 -0.61 -4.99 19.18
CA ARG A 118 -0.22 -3.75 18.51
C ARG A 118 0.75 -2.97 19.39
N ASP A 119 0.47 -2.91 20.69
CA ASP A 119 1.32 -2.25 21.68
C ASP A 119 2.66 -2.98 21.82
N ALA A 120 2.65 -4.32 21.93
CA ALA A 120 3.88 -5.12 21.97
C ALA A 120 4.77 -4.90 20.72
N ARG A 121 4.17 -4.83 19.52
CA ARG A 121 4.92 -4.52 18.29
C ARG A 121 5.47 -3.10 18.26
N GLN A 122 4.78 -2.16 18.90
CA GLN A 122 5.24 -0.78 18.97
C GLN A 122 6.43 -0.62 19.93
N GLU A 123 6.46 -1.41 21.01
CA GLU A 123 7.61 -1.48 21.92
C GLU A 123 8.83 -2.12 21.27
N ASP A 124 8.66 -3.24 20.56
CA ASP A 124 9.74 -3.86 19.77
C ASP A 124 10.34 -2.89 18.75
N TYR A 125 9.50 -2.12 18.07
CA TYR A 125 9.96 -1.11 17.10
C TYR A 125 10.77 -0.01 17.78
N ARG A 126 10.37 0.44 18.98
CA ARG A 126 11.10 1.43 19.76
C ARG A 126 12.45 0.90 20.22
N GLN A 127 12.52 -0.35 20.69
CA GLN A 127 13.78 -0.97 21.10
C GLN A 127 14.75 -1.12 19.93
N GLN A 128 14.29 -1.60 18.77
CA GLN A 128 15.12 -1.67 17.57
C GLN A 128 15.62 -0.30 17.12
N GLN A 129 14.77 0.73 17.21
CA GLN A 129 15.16 2.08 16.82
C GLN A 129 16.19 2.68 17.77
N ALA A 130 16.08 2.41 19.08
CA ALA A 130 17.08 2.81 20.07
C ALA A 130 18.43 2.11 19.83
N GLN A 131 18.42 0.80 19.55
CA GLN A 131 19.65 0.05 19.23
C GLN A 131 20.33 0.57 17.96
N GLN A 132 19.56 0.88 16.90
CA GLN A 132 20.14 1.47 15.69
C GLN A 132 20.70 2.88 15.93
N ALA A 133 20.05 3.69 16.77
CA ALA A 133 20.54 5.02 17.10
C ALA A 133 21.88 4.94 17.86
N GLU A 134 21.99 4.03 18.83
CA GLU A 134 23.23 3.81 19.58
C GLU A 134 24.38 3.33 18.67
N GLN A 135 24.08 2.43 17.72
CA GLN A 135 25.06 1.96 16.76
C GLN A 135 25.52 3.07 15.80
N ALA A 136 24.60 3.95 15.39
CA ALA A 136 24.93 5.10 14.57
C ALA A 136 25.80 6.11 15.32
N GLU A 137 25.52 6.39 16.61
CA GLU A 137 26.38 7.25 17.44
C GLU A 137 27.79 6.67 17.58
N ARG A 138 27.92 5.36 17.82
CA ARG A 138 29.23 4.70 17.89
C ARG A 138 30.01 4.84 16.58
N ASN A 139 29.35 4.66 15.43
CA ASN A 139 29.99 4.83 14.12
C ASN A 139 30.43 6.28 13.87
N VAL A 140 29.62 7.27 14.28
CA VAL A 140 29.96 8.68 14.17
C VAL A 140 31.14 9.05 15.09
N ALA A 141 31.17 8.51 16.31
CA ALA A 141 32.28 8.71 17.25
C ALA A 141 33.59 8.14 16.68
N GLN A 142 33.56 6.91 16.15
CA GLN A 142 34.72 6.29 15.50
C GLN A 142 35.20 7.07 14.27
N ALA A 143 34.27 7.56 13.44
CA ALA A 143 34.61 8.38 12.28
C ALA A 143 35.23 9.73 12.66
N ARG A 144 34.80 10.33 13.77
CA ARG A 144 35.42 11.55 14.32
C ARG A 144 36.84 11.27 14.78
N GLU A 145 37.05 10.20 15.53
CA GLU A 145 38.37 9.83 16.05
C GLU A 145 39.36 9.54 14.90
N GLN A 146 38.93 8.86 13.84
CA GLN A 146 39.75 8.65 12.64
C GLN A 146 40.10 9.95 11.92
N ARG A 147 39.17 10.91 11.86
CA ARG A 147 39.47 12.24 11.28
C ARG A 147 40.47 13.00 12.13
N GLU A 148 40.34 12.98 13.44
CA GLU A 148 41.27 13.66 14.34
C GLU A 148 42.68 13.08 14.20
N ARG A 149 42.83 11.75 14.22
CA ARG A 149 44.14 11.10 13.95
C ARG A 149 44.70 11.45 12.57
N GLY A 150 43.85 11.51 11.54
CA GLY A 150 44.28 11.90 10.19
C GLY A 150 44.73 13.35 10.10
N LEU A 151 44.07 14.26 10.83
CA LEU A 151 44.46 15.67 10.91
C LEU A 151 45.78 15.84 11.67
N GLU A 152 46.01 15.05 12.73
CA GLU A 152 47.24 15.07 13.51
C GLU A 152 48.44 14.57 12.68
N GLN A 153 48.29 13.46 11.96
CA GLN A 153 49.31 12.96 11.02
C GLN A 153 49.62 13.96 9.90
N ALA A 154 48.60 14.63 9.35
CA ALA A 154 48.81 15.66 8.34
C ALA A 154 49.56 16.88 8.89
N ARG A 155 49.37 17.19 10.18
CA ARG A 155 50.06 18.29 10.86
C ARG A 155 51.54 17.96 11.06
N GLU A 156 51.84 16.76 11.55
CA GLU A 156 53.23 16.28 11.69
C GLU A 156 53.98 16.24 10.35
N GLN A 157 53.33 15.79 9.28
CA GLN A 157 53.95 15.78 7.95
C GLN A 157 54.28 17.19 7.44
N ARG A 158 53.37 18.16 7.65
CA ARG A 158 53.63 19.55 7.28
C ARG A 158 54.77 20.14 8.08
N GLU A 159 54.87 19.82 9.37
CA GLU A 159 55.93 20.32 10.24
C GLU A 159 57.30 19.76 9.84
N ARG A 160 57.37 18.45 9.51
CA ARG A 160 58.58 17.83 8.94
C ARG A 160 59.00 18.47 7.62
N GLN A 161 58.06 18.71 6.71
CA GLN A 161 58.35 19.37 5.43
C GLN A 161 58.83 20.81 5.61
N ALA A 162 58.30 21.54 6.60
CA ALA A 162 58.74 22.90 6.91
C ALA A 162 60.18 22.92 7.44
N ILE A 163 60.54 21.98 8.32
CA ILE A 163 61.91 21.84 8.84
C ILE A 163 62.88 21.50 7.70
N GLU A 164 62.53 20.55 6.83
CA GLU A 164 63.38 20.12 5.71
C GLU A 164 63.59 21.24 4.67
N GLN A 165 62.59 22.09 4.43
CA GLN A 165 62.74 23.29 3.60
C GLN A 165 63.67 24.32 4.24
N GLN A 166 63.58 24.50 5.56
CA GLN A 166 64.42 25.44 6.30
C GLN A 166 65.90 25.04 6.24
N GLU A 167 66.21 23.74 6.38
CA GLU A 167 67.57 23.21 6.24
C GLU A 167 68.11 23.41 4.81
N ARG A 168 67.31 23.11 3.78
CA ARG A 168 67.72 23.33 2.38
C ARG A 168 67.97 24.80 2.06
N THR A 169 67.23 25.74 2.65
CA THR A 169 67.50 27.16 2.50
C THR A 169 68.78 27.61 3.22
N ARG A 170 69.13 26.98 4.35
CA ARG A 170 70.40 27.23 5.06
C ARG A 170 71.60 26.75 4.26
N ASP A 171 71.55 25.51 3.75
CA ASP A 171 72.63 24.95 2.91
C ASP A 171 72.86 25.75 1.62
N ARG A 172 71.81 26.37 1.07
CA ARG A 172 71.91 27.21 -0.13
C ARG A 172 72.55 28.58 0.17
N GLN A 173 72.40 29.10 1.38
CA GLN A 173 73.02 30.35 1.80
C GLN A 173 74.52 30.20 2.15
N GLU A 174 74.97 29.02 2.56
CA GLU A 174 76.38 28.76 2.86
C GLU A 174 77.26 28.53 1.61
N ARG A 175 76.67 28.37 0.42
CA ARG A 175 77.38 28.01 -0.81
C ARG A 175 77.39 29.11 -1.89
N TYR A 176 77.39 30.39 -1.50
CA TYR A 176 77.42 31.53 -2.43
C TYR A 176 78.55 32.52 -2.10
N THR A 177 79.74 32.29 -2.64
CA THR A 177 80.79 33.31 -2.78
C THR A 177 80.65 33.99 -4.15
N PRO A 178 80.47 35.32 -4.21
CA PRO A 178 80.32 36.03 -5.49
C PRO A 178 81.69 36.28 -6.12
N VAL A 179 81.88 35.84 -7.37
CA VAL A 179 83.04 36.19 -8.20
C VAL A 179 82.62 37.31 -9.17
N PRO A 180 83.39 38.41 -9.35
CA PRO A 180 82.96 39.54 -10.17
C PRO A 180 83.06 39.22 -11.66
N GLN A 181 82.02 39.57 -12.42
CA GLN A 181 81.97 39.46 -13.88
C GLN A 181 82.72 40.61 -14.55
N VAL A 182 83.67 40.28 -15.43
CA VAL A 182 84.17 41.18 -16.48
C VAL A 182 83.44 40.86 -17.77
N ARG A 183 82.82 41.88 -18.37
CA ARG A 183 82.18 41.84 -19.69
C ARG A 183 83.23 41.72 -20.80
N THR A 184 83.00 40.85 -21.77
CA THR A 184 83.37 41.10 -23.17
C THR A 184 82.36 40.42 -24.11
N ASP A 185 82.04 41.14 -25.17
CA ASP A 185 81.14 40.79 -26.27
C ASP A 185 81.77 39.75 -27.21
N ALA A 186 80.98 38.78 -27.72
CA ALA A 186 81.14 38.17 -29.06
C ALA A 186 80.09 37.08 -29.37
N GLU A 187 79.25 37.36 -30.37
CA GLU A 187 78.94 36.54 -31.56
C GLU A 187 78.51 35.04 -31.46
N ARG A 188 77.22 34.81 -31.79
CA ARG A 188 76.72 34.08 -32.99
C ARG A 188 77.50 32.85 -33.52
N TYR A 189 76.90 31.64 -33.47
CA TYR A 189 76.52 30.77 -34.64
C TYR A 189 76.15 29.30 -34.26
N GLN A 190 75.06 28.83 -34.90
CA GLN A 190 74.70 27.50 -35.46
C GLN A 190 75.25 26.14 -34.94
N SER A 191 74.29 25.19 -34.94
CA SER A 191 74.35 23.82 -35.52
C SER A 191 74.95 22.63 -34.74
N GLY A 192 74.09 21.65 -34.47
CA GLY A 192 74.25 20.30 -35.05
C GLY A 192 74.70 19.13 -34.17
N THR A 193 74.06 17.97 -34.40
CA THR A 193 74.46 16.56 -34.10
C THR A 193 74.29 16.08 -32.64
N ALA A 194 73.45 15.09 -32.28
CA ALA A 194 73.19 13.71 -32.73
C ALA A 194 74.08 12.63 -32.06
N THR A 195 73.52 11.92 -31.08
CA THR A 195 73.77 10.49 -30.70
C THR A 195 72.78 10.15 -29.57
N ARG A 196 71.74 9.32 -29.71
CA ARG A 196 71.57 7.91 -30.15
C ARG A 196 72.03 6.88 -29.10
N GLY A 197 71.03 6.18 -28.56
CA GLY A 197 71.06 4.78 -28.13
C GLY A 197 70.80 4.55 -26.64
N ASP A 198 70.01 3.60 -26.16
CA ASP A 198 69.10 2.61 -26.75
C ASP A 198 68.36 1.94 -25.56
N ARG A 199 67.05 1.71 -25.69
CA ARG A 199 66.32 0.46 -25.32
C ARG A 199 64.83 0.74 -25.14
N ALA A 200 64.14 0.73 -26.27
CA ALA A 200 62.79 0.20 -26.36
C ALA A 200 62.90 -1.34 -26.41
N ASP A 201 62.19 -2.04 -25.52
CA ASP A 201 61.57 -3.33 -25.84
C ASP A 201 60.51 -3.69 -24.79
N ARG A 202 59.24 -3.46 -25.14
CA ARG A 202 58.03 -4.21 -24.71
C ARG A 202 56.80 -3.46 -25.19
N SER A 203 56.48 -3.67 -26.46
CA SER A 203 55.14 -3.45 -27.01
C SER A 203 54.82 -4.72 -27.77
N ASP A 204 53.93 -5.54 -27.22
CA ASP A 204 53.03 -6.42 -27.98
C ASP A 204 52.21 -7.27 -27.02
N ASP A 205 51.07 -6.73 -26.56
CA ASP A 205 49.90 -7.51 -26.11
C ASP A 205 48.62 -6.66 -26.09
N THR A 206 48.54 -5.62 -26.95
CA THR A 206 47.41 -4.66 -26.96
C THR A 206 46.63 -4.66 -28.29
N ALA A 207 46.59 -5.79 -28.99
CA ALA A 207 45.96 -5.87 -30.32
C ALA A 207 45.03 -7.09 -30.51
N ARG A 208 44.36 -7.55 -29.44
CA ARG A 208 43.33 -8.60 -29.57
C ARG A 208 42.16 -8.44 -28.60
N ASN A 209 41.56 -7.26 -28.58
CA ASN A 209 40.23 -7.03 -27.99
C ASN A 209 39.50 -5.89 -28.75
N GLN A 210 39.55 -5.95 -30.08
CA GLN A 210 38.77 -5.09 -30.97
C GLN A 210 37.47 -5.79 -31.39
N ASP A 211 36.55 -6.07 -30.45
CA ASP A 211 35.14 -6.31 -30.83
C ASP A 211 34.09 -6.15 -29.71
N GLY A 212 34.32 -5.24 -28.75
CA GLY A 212 33.35 -4.98 -27.68
C GLY A 212 33.13 -3.51 -27.29
N SER A 213 34.02 -2.61 -27.73
CA SER A 213 34.17 -1.28 -27.10
C SER A 213 33.76 -0.11 -27.98
N ARG A 214 32.75 -0.28 -28.85
CA ARG A 214 32.11 0.81 -29.61
C ARG A 214 30.77 1.24 -29.01
N ARG A 215 30.69 1.32 -27.68
CA ARG A 215 29.62 2.05 -26.99
C ARG A 215 30.30 3.15 -26.18
N GLY A 216 30.07 4.38 -26.64
CA GLY A 216 30.84 5.56 -26.28
C GLY A 216 31.13 5.72 -24.79
N ASP A 217 32.34 6.20 -24.56
CA ASP A 217 32.82 6.91 -23.39
C ASP A 217 31.85 8.02 -22.95
N TRP A 218 30.74 7.65 -22.32
CA TRP A 218 29.82 8.55 -21.62
C TRP A 218 30.22 8.67 -20.14
N GLY A 219 31.53 8.76 -19.90
CA GLY A 219 32.16 8.58 -18.61
C GLY A 219 32.98 9.77 -18.14
N ASN A 220 32.50 11.00 -18.28
CA ASN A 220 33.10 12.08 -17.51
C ASN A 220 32.81 11.82 -16.02
N ASP A 221 33.79 11.25 -15.31
CA ASP A 221 33.72 10.91 -13.88
C ASP A 221 33.20 12.09 -13.06
N ALA A 222 33.55 13.31 -13.47
CA ALA A 222 33.09 14.55 -12.87
C ALA A 222 31.58 14.83 -13.09
N GLU A 223 31.04 14.56 -14.28
CA GLU A 223 29.60 14.73 -14.55
C GLU A 223 28.77 13.70 -13.78
N ARG A 224 29.29 12.46 -13.65
CA ARG A 224 28.68 11.44 -12.81
C ARG A 224 28.64 11.84 -11.34
N ARG A 225 29.77 12.29 -10.78
CA ARG A 225 29.84 12.79 -9.40
C ARG A 225 28.88 13.96 -9.18
N ARG A 226 28.81 14.91 -10.10
CA ARG A 226 27.85 16.03 -10.05
C ARG A 226 26.40 15.54 -9.98
N ARG A 227 25.99 14.59 -10.84
CA ARG A 227 24.63 14.03 -10.79
C ARG A 227 24.34 13.34 -9.46
N ILE A 228 25.30 12.56 -8.93
CA ILE A 228 25.13 11.89 -7.63
C ILE A 228 24.98 12.94 -6.51
N ASP A 229 25.81 13.99 -6.50
CA ASP A 229 25.74 15.06 -5.51
C ASP A 229 24.43 15.85 -5.59
N GLU A 230 23.94 16.13 -6.80
CA GLU A 230 22.62 16.74 -7.02
C GLU A 230 21.49 15.87 -6.46
N GLN A 231 21.51 14.56 -6.70
CA GLN A 231 20.50 13.64 -6.15
C GLN A 231 20.55 13.57 -4.62
N ARG A 232 21.76 13.55 -4.01
CA ARG A 232 21.91 13.60 -2.55
C ARG A 232 21.30 14.87 -1.96
N ASN A 233 21.58 16.02 -2.58
CA ASN A 233 21.00 17.30 -2.16
C ASN A 233 19.48 17.31 -2.30
N GLN A 234 18.95 16.72 -3.37
CA GLN A 234 17.52 16.59 -3.59
C GLN A 234 16.85 15.70 -2.55
N ALA A 235 17.45 14.56 -2.22
CA ALA A 235 16.92 13.64 -1.23
C ALA A 235 16.90 14.27 0.18
N GLN A 236 17.93 15.05 0.53
CA GLN A 236 17.94 15.85 1.77
C GLN A 236 16.82 16.91 1.79
N ARG A 237 16.60 17.62 0.68
CA ARG A 237 15.50 18.60 0.56
C ARG A 237 14.14 17.92 0.72
N TYR A 238 13.97 16.75 0.10
CA TYR A 238 12.76 15.96 0.19
C TYR A 238 12.46 15.56 1.64
N GLN A 239 13.47 15.12 2.41
CA GLN A 239 13.31 14.80 3.83
C GLN A 239 12.76 15.98 4.64
N ARG A 240 13.30 17.18 4.43
CA ARG A 240 12.80 18.40 5.11
C ARG A 240 11.36 18.71 4.69
N ALA A 241 11.05 18.53 3.39
CA ALA A 241 9.69 18.72 2.87
C ALA A 241 8.69 17.73 3.49
N GLN A 242 9.11 16.51 3.83
CA GLN A 242 8.25 15.51 4.49
C GLN A 242 7.82 15.92 5.90
N GLN A 243 8.71 16.54 6.68
CA GLN A 243 8.35 17.08 8.00
C GLN A 243 7.27 18.16 7.88
N ALA A 244 7.43 19.08 6.91
CA ALA A 244 6.43 20.10 6.64
C ALA A 244 5.10 19.50 6.10
N ALA A 245 5.17 18.41 5.33
CA ALA A 245 3.99 17.70 4.84
C ALA A 245 3.19 17.05 5.99
N GLN A 246 3.86 16.54 7.02
CA GLN A 246 3.20 15.98 8.21
C GLN A 246 2.36 17.01 8.96
N GLU A 247 2.87 18.22 9.14
CA GLU A 247 2.11 19.29 9.80
C GLU A 247 0.90 19.71 8.98
N ARG A 248 1.07 19.87 7.66
CA ARG A 248 -0.04 20.17 6.74
C ARG A 248 -1.10 19.07 6.78
N ALA A 249 -0.69 17.80 6.76
CA ALA A 249 -1.61 16.67 6.82
C ALA A 249 -2.44 16.69 8.12
N ARG A 250 -1.83 16.99 9.27
CA ARG A 250 -2.56 17.10 10.54
C ARG A 250 -3.58 18.23 10.53
N ARG A 251 -3.20 19.42 10.05
CA ARG A 251 -4.11 20.57 9.94
C ARG A 251 -5.27 20.28 9.01
N ASP A 252 -5.00 19.68 7.85
CA ASP A 252 -6.03 19.31 6.88
C ASP A 252 -7.02 18.29 7.45
N ALA A 253 -6.52 17.28 8.18
CA ALA A 253 -7.37 16.29 8.85
C ALA A 253 -8.37 16.94 9.84
N ILE A 254 -7.92 17.92 10.63
CA ILE A 254 -8.77 18.68 11.56
C ILE A 254 -9.82 19.49 10.78
N ASN A 255 -9.41 20.16 9.69
CA ASN A 255 -10.34 20.93 8.86
C ASN A 255 -11.43 20.05 8.24
N LEU A 256 -11.07 18.87 7.73
CA LEU A 256 -12.01 17.90 7.17
C LEU A 256 -12.99 17.38 8.23
N GLN A 257 -12.50 17.13 9.45
CA GLN A 257 -13.34 16.71 10.58
C GLN A 257 -14.35 17.80 10.96
N ASN A 258 -13.91 19.05 11.05
CA ASN A 258 -14.77 20.19 11.37
C ASN A 258 -15.84 20.43 10.29
N GLN A 259 -15.49 20.24 9.02
CA GLN A 259 -16.40 20.35 7.88
C GLN A 259 -17.32 19.13 7.72
N ARG A 260 -17.22 18.13 8.62
CA ARG A 260 -17.95 16.85 8.54
C ARG A 260 -17.75 16.10 7.21
N ARG A 261 -16.59 16.26 6.59
CA ARG A 261 -16.21 15.59 5.34
C ARG A 261 -15.67 14.18 5.62
N THR A 262 -16.57 13.28 6.01
CA THR A 262 -16.19 11.95 6.54
C THR A 262 -15.46 11.09 5.51
N SER A 263 -15.91 11.07 4.26
CA SER A 263 -15.28 10.25 3.21
C SER A 263 -13.91 10.80 2.86
N GLN A 264 -13.80 12.12 2.74
CA GLN A 264 -12.53 12.78 2.47
C GLN A 264 -11.55 12.65 3.62
N TYR A 265 -12.02 12.73 4.86
CA TYR A 265 -11.20 12.48 6.04
C TYR A 265 -10.64 11.04 6.04
N ARG A 266 -11.45 10.03 5.72
CA ARG A 266 -10.98 8.64 5.61
C ARG A 266 -9.94 8.48 4.50
N TYR A 267 -10.19 9.05 3.33
CA TYR A 267 -9.24 9.05 2.22
C TYR A 267 -7.92 9.72 2.62
N HIS A 268 -7.99 10.87 3.28
CA HIS A 268 -6.82 11.62 3.72
C HIS A 268 -5.95 10.82 4.70
N GLN A 269 -6.58 10.16 5.69
CA GLN A 269 -5.88 9.29 6.62
C GLN A 269 -5.21 8.10 5.90
N ASP A 270 -5.91 7.48 4.96
CA ASP A 270 -5.38 6.38 4.16
C ASP A 270 -4.19 6.82 3.28
N TYR A 271 -4.32 7.91 2.52
CA TYR A 271 -3.25 8.49 1.71
C TYR A 271 -2.01 8.76 2.55
N TYR A 272 -2.20 9.46 3.68
CA TYR A 272 -1.08 9.85 4.54
C TYR A 272 -0.42 8.65 5.23
N SER A 273 -1.20 7.64 5.62
CA SER A 273 -0.68 6.37 6.14
C SER A 273 0.20 5.68 5.10
N ARG A 274 -0.30 5.54 3.86
CA ARG A 274 0.43 4.91 2.75
C ARG A 274 1.67 5.69 2.36
N LEU A 275 1.61 7.01 2.36
CA LEU A 275 2.77 7.88 2.12
C LEU A 275 3.86 7.65 3.18
N ARG A 276 3.50 7.61 4.46
CA ARG A 276 4.46 7.34 5.54
C ARG A 276 5.07 5.94 5.45
N GLN A 277 4.26 4.91 5.23
CA GLN A 277 4.74 3.54 5.06
C GLN A 277 5.70 3.43 3.87
N TYR A 278 5.38 4.10 2.76
CA TYR A 278 6.26 4.18 1.60
C TYR A 278 7.60 4.84 1.97
N ASN A 279 7.58 6.00 2.61
CA ASN A 279 8.80 6.71 3.01
C ASN A 279 9.65 5.92 4.02
N GLN A 280 9.04 5.15 4.91
CA GLN A 280 9.77 4.28 5.85
C GLN A 280 10.47 3.11 5.16
N ARG A 281 9.84 2.55 4.12
CA ARG A 281 10.40 1.43 3.36
C ARG A 281 11.61 1.85 2.51
N TYR A 282 11.61 3.09 2.03
CA TYR A 282 12.63 3.62 1.13
C TYR A 282 13.49 4.64 1.86
N ASP A 283 14.42 4.15 2.69
CA ASP A 283 15.45 4.98 3.33
C ASP A 283 16.52 5.39 2.31
N TRP A 284 16.34 6.58 1.74
CA TRP A 284 17.26 7.17 0.76
C TRP A 284 18.63 7.52 1.36
N GLN A 285 18.76 7.62 2.70
CA GLN A 285 20.04 7.94 3.35
C GLN A 285 21.06 6.80 3.21
N ARG A 286 20.55 5.56 3.05
CA ARG A 286 21.36 4.35 2.88
C ARG A 286 21.45 3.90 1.42
N TYR A 287 21.02 4.76 0.48
CA TYR A 287 21.01 4.40 -0.93
C TYR A 287 22.43 4.32 -1.52
N ASP A 288 22.75 3.21 -2.17
CA ASP A 288 24.04 3.02 -2.85
C ASP A 288 23.99 3.54 -4.29
N TYR A 289 24.34 4.82 -4.43
CA TYR A 289 24.44 5.50 -5.71
C TYR A 289 25.52 4.90 -6.64
N ASN A 290 26.52 4.20 -6.10
CA ASN A 290 27.66 3.69 -6.87
C ASN A 290 27.34 2.37 -7.59
N ASN A 291 26.30 1.65 -7.16
CA ASN A 291 25.90 0.36 -7.73
C ASN A 291 24.57 0.42 -8.48
N ASP A 292 23.99 1.61 -8.64
CA ASP A 292 22.71 1.79 -9.33
C ASP A 292 22.92 2.08 -10.83
N PRO A 293 22.45 1.19 -11.73
CA PRO A 293 22.54 1.35 -13.18
C PRO A 293 21.96 2.67 -13.70
N TYR A 294 21.06 3.34 -12.97
CA TYR A 294 20.55 4.66 -13.32
C TYR A 294 21.65 5.66 -13.68
N PHE A 295 22.70 5.71 -12.86
CA PHE A 295 23.75 6.75 -12.96
C PHE A 295 24.73 6.50 -14.10
N TYR A 296 24.71 5.30 -14.68
CA TYR A 296 25.63 4.82 -15.72
C TYR A 296 24.93 4.57 -17.05
N THR A 297 23.59 4.58 -17.07
CA THR A 297 22.80 4.35 -18.29
C THR A 297 22.65 5.66 -19.07
N ALA A 298 23.02 5.62 -20.36
CA ALA A 298 22.87 6.75 -21.26
C ALA A 298 21.40 7.22 -21.39
N PRO A 299 21.15 8.51 -21.64
CA PRO A 299 19.82 9.00 -21.96
C PRO A 299 19.24 8.27 -23.18
N SER A 300 17.99 7.81 -23.05
CA SER A 300 17.27 7.10 -24.11
C SER A 300 16.00 7.83 -24.54
N TYR A 301 15.55 8.79 -23.74
CA TYR A 301 14.36 9.58 -23.98
C TYR A 301 14.65 11.07 -23.77
N ARG A 302 13.84 11.90 -24.39
CA ARG A 302 13.71 13.31 -24.05
C ARG A 302 12.25 13.64 -23.80
N TYR A 303 11.99 14.56 -22.88
CA TYR A 303 10.67 15.14 -22.68
C TYR A 303 10.76 16.67 -22.66
N GLN A 304 9.64 17.32 -22.97
CA GLN A 304 9.54 18.77 -22.96
C GLN A 304 8.70 19.22 -21.77
N ARG A 305 9.20 20.18 -21.01
CA ARG A 305 8.46 20.84 -19.93
C ARG A 305 8.80 22.32 -19.91
N ASP A 306 7.77 23.17 -19.84
CA ASP A 306 7.92 24.63 -19.79
C ASP A 306 8.81 25.20 -20.92
N GLY A 307 8.68 24.64 -22.12
CA GLY A 307 9.45 25.04 -23.30
C GLY A 307 10.90 24.51 -23.34
N ARG A 308 11.36 23.79 -22.31
CA ARG A 308 12.71 23.23 -22.22
C ARG A 308 12.71 21.74 -22.45
N TYR A 309 13.77 21.24 -23.08
CA TYR A 309 13.98 19.80 -23.28
C TYR A 309 14.87 19.23 -22.19
N TYR A 310 14.50 18.05 -21.71
CA TYR A 310 15.21 17.29 -20.70
C TYR A 310 15.50 15.89 -21.21
N ASN A 311 16.77 15.50 -21.19
CA ASN A 311 17.20 14.15 -21.60
C ASN A 311 17.22 13.25 -20.37
N ILE A 312 16.57 12.10 -20.46
CA ILE A 312 16.44 11.13 -19.37
C ILE A 312 16.67 9.70 -19.88
N ASN A 313 17.15 8.84 -18.99
CA ASN A 313 17.25 7.41 -19.27
C ASN A 313 15.90 6.70 -19.06
N ARG A 314 15.86 5.40 -19.31
CA ARG A 314 14.65 4.56 -19.14
C ARG A 314 14.09 4.58 -17.72
N TYR A 315 14.93 4.50 -16.70
CA TYR A 315 14.51 4.47 -15.31
C TYR A 315 13.83 5.78 -14.87
N ALA A 316 14.34 6.94 -15.32
CA ALA A 316 13.69 8.22 -15.08
C ALA A 316 12.37 8.32 -15.85
N ALA A 317 12.33 7.84 -17.09
CA ALA A 317 11.09 7.79 -17.87
C ALA A 317 10.03 6.91 -17.17
N ASP A 318 10.42 5.73 -16.69
CA ASP A 318 9.55 4.82 -15.92
C ASP A 318 9.06 5.49 -14.63
N MET A 319 9.91 6.25 -13.93
CA MET A 319 9.50 6.99 -12.74
C MET A 319 8.47 8.08 -13.06
N LEU A 320 8.61 8.81 -14.16
CA LEU A 320 7.60 9.80 -14.56
C LEU A 320 6.28 9.13 -14.96
N GLN A 321 6.34 7.99 -15.65
CA GLN A 321 5.14 7.21 -15.97
C GLN A 321 4.44 6.69 -14.70
N GLN A 322 5.22 6.23 -13.72
CA GLN A 322 4.70 5.85 -12.40
C GLN A 322 4.06 7.03 -11.67
N ALA A 323 4.69 8.21 -11.71
CA ALA A 323 4.15 9.43 -11.10
C ALA A 323 2.74 9.73 -11.63
N ILE A 324 2.56 9.69 -12.95
CA ILE A 324 1.27 9.92 -13.61
C ILE A 324 0.23 8.87 -13.17
N ASN A 325 0.59 7.60 -13.15
CA ASN A 325 -0.33 6.53 -12.79
C ASN A 325 -0.72 6.57 -11.30
N TYR A 326 0.24 6.81 -10.40
CA TYR A 326 -0.05 7.02 -8.99
C TYR A 326 -0.95 8.24 -8.78
N GLY A 327 -0.65 9.35 -9.47
CA GLY A 327 -1.50 10.53 -9.49
C GLY A 327 -2.93 10.18 -9.87
N TYR A 328 -3.14 9.48 -10.99
CA TYR A 328 -4.47 9.09 -11.46
C TYR A 328 -5.23 8.22 -10.46
N ALA A 329 -4.57 7.21 -9.88
CA ALA A 329 -5.18 6.35 -8.87
C ALA A 329 -5.59 7.13 -7.61
N GLU A 330 -4.73 8.01 -7.09
CA GLU A 330 -5.06 8.86 -5.96
C GLU A 330 -6.17 9.86 -6.29
N GLY A 331 -6.15 10.41 -7.50
CA GLY A 331 -7.18 11.29 -8.02
C GLY A 331 -8.55 10.62 -7.99
N ILE A 332 -8.66 9.38 -8.46
CA ILE A 332 -9.93 8.62 -8.42
C ILE A 332 -10.45 8.48 -6.99
N ARG A 333 -9.58 8.13 -6.05
CA ARG A 333 -9.98 7.94 -4.65
C ARG A 333 -10.46 9.26 -4.02
N ALA A 334 -9.73 10.34 -4.26
CA ALA A 334 -10.10 11.68 -3.80
C ALA A 334 -11.43 12.16 -4.43
N GLY A 335 -11.59 12.02 -5.75
CA GLY A 335 -12.80 12.42 -6.45
C GLY A 335 -14.04 11.66 -5.97
N ARG A 336 -13.90 10.34 -5.72
CA ARG A 336 -14.97 9.53 -5.13
C ARG A 336 -15.32 9.97 -3.71
N ALA A 337 -14.33 10.26 -2.88
CA ALA A 337 -14.53 10.72 -1.52
C ALA A 337 -15.29 12.07 -1.50
N ASP A 338 -14.88 13.03 -2.33
CA ASP A 338 -15.56 14.32 -2.47
C ASP A 338 -17.00 14.15 -2.98
N ARG A 339 -17.21 13.26 -3.95
CA ARG A 339 -18.55 12.91 -4.44
C ARG A 339 -19.43 12.31 -3.33
N TYR A 340 -18.91 11.39 -2.51
CA TYR A 340 -19.67 10.78 -1.41
C TYR A 340 -20.03 11.78 -0.32
N ASP A 341 -19.15 12.74 -0.04
CA ASP A 341 -19.43 13.84 0.87
C ASP A 341 -20.35 14.92 0.25
N ARG A 342 -20.81 14.73 -1.00
CA ARG A 342 -21.55 15.73 -1.81
C ARG A 342 -20.84 17.08 -1.88
N TRP A 343 -19.51 17.04 -1.82
CA TRP A 343 -18.66 18.21 -1.91
C TRP A 343 -18.55 18.67 -3.36
N ARG A 344 -18.31 19.98 -3.55
CA ARG A 344 -18.08 20.53 -4.90
C ARG A 344 -16.82 19.94 -5.54
N TYR A 345 -16.79 19.93 -6.87
CA TYR A 345 -15.59 19.56 -7.63
C TYR A 345 -14.44 20.51 -7.30
N SER A 346 -13.40 20.02 -6.63
CA SER A 346 -12.20 20.81 -6.31
C SER A 346 -10.96 19.95 -6.07
N TYR A 347 -10.36 19.44 -7.15
CA TYR A 347 -9.13 18.64 -7.05
C TYR A 347 -7.95 19.42 -6.44
N ARG A 348 -7.93 20.75 -6.62
CA ARG A 348 -6.82 21.61 -6.17
C ARG A 348 -6.73 21.73 -4.66
N ASP A 349 -7.85 21.56 -3.97
CA ASP A 349 -7.94 21.64 -2.51
C ASP A 349 -7.54 20.31 -1.84
N SER A 350 -7.36 19.23 -2.62
CA SER A 350 -7.00 17.93 -2.06
C SER A 350 -5.54 17.92 -1.57
N PHE A 351 -5.32 17.45 -0.35
CA PHE A 351 -3.98 17.28 0.21
C PHE A 351 -3.05 16.47 -0.70
N ALA A 352 -3.54 15.37 -1.29
CA ALA A 352 -2.75 14.54 -2.19
C ALA A 352 -2.32 15.28 -3.48
N TYR A 353 -3.12 16.21 -3.99
CA TYR A 353 -2.76 17.06 -5.13
C TYR A 353 -1.70 18.11 -4.76
N ILE A 354 -1.85 18.71 -3.57
CA ILE A 354 -0.92 19.73 -3.07
C ILE A 354 0.44 19.08 -2.79
N ASP A 355 0.45 17.97 -2.07
CA ASP A 355 1.65 17.22 -1.71
C ASP A 355 2.32 16.56 -2.93
N ALA A 356 1.53 15.85 -3.74
CA ALA A 356 1.93 15.18 -4.98
C ALA A 356 3.20 14.32 -4.87
N SER A 357 3.50 13.79 -3.67
CA SER A 357 4.77 13.11 -3.40
C SER A 357 4.64 11.59 -3.25
N TYR A 358 3.42 11.06 -3.25
CA TYR A 358 3.21 9.61 -3.15
C TYR A 358 3.91 8.85 -4.28
N GLY A 359 4.70 7.84 -3.91
CA GLY A 359 5.53 7.05 -4.83
C GLY A 359 6.91 7.65 -5.13
N TYR A 360 7.19 8.88 -4.71
CA TYR A 360 8.48 9.53 -4.97
C TYR A 360 9.57 9.04 -4.02
N ARG A 361 10.73 8.67 -4.58
CA ARG A 361 11.86 8.11 -3.83
C ARG A 361 13.00 9.11 -3.59
N GLY A 362 12.83 10.37 -4.00
CA GLY A 362 13.88 11.39 -3.90
C GLY A 362 14.97 11.29 -4.97
N MET A 363 14.84 10.38 -5.93
CA MET A 363 15.87 10.01 -6.90
C MET A 363 15.36 10.06 -8.36
N TYR A 364 16.29 9.96 -9.30
CA TYR A 364 16.11 9.86 -10.76
C TYR A 364 15.61 11.14 -11.43
N VAL A 365 14.45 11.63 -11.01
CA VAL A 365 13.85 12.83 -11.56
C VAL A 365 13.76 13.89 -10.48
N SER A 366 13.72 15.16 -10.88
CA SER A 366 13.54 16.22 -9.90
C SER A 366 12.19 16.09 -9.20
N GLN A 367 12.13 16.51 -7.94
CA GLN A 367 10.88 16.48 -7.17
C GLN A 367 9.79 17.28 -7.87
N PHE A 368 10.16 18.40 -8.50
CA PHE A 368 9.24 19.25 -9.23
C PHE A 368 8.68 18.57 -10.47
N ASP A 369 9.50 17.86 -11.25
CA ASP A 369 9.03 17.09 -12.41
C ASP A 369 8.08 15.99 -11.97
N TYR A 370 8.46 15.22 -10.95
CA TYR A 370 7.62 14.15 -10.40
C TYR A 370 6.25 14.69 -9.98
N GLN A 371 6.24 15.73 -9.14
CA GLN A 371 5.00 16.32 -8.63
C GLN A 371 4.15 16.92 -9.75
N TYR A 372 4.76 17.53 -10.77
CA TYR A 372 4.05 18.04 -11.93
C TYR A 372 3.29 16.91 -12.64
N TYR A 373 3.99 15.83 -12.99
CA TYR A 373 3.39 14.70 -13.70
C TYR A 373 2.40 13.91 -12.83
N PHE A 374 2.65 13.79 -11.52
CA PHE A 374 1.67 13.27 -10.57
C PHE A 374 0.38 14.09 -10.60
N ARG A 375 0.47 15.43 -10.54
CA ARG A 375 -0.70 16.32 -10.59
C ARG A 375 -1.46 16.20 -11.92
N GLN A 376 -0.75 16.00 -13.03
CA GLN A 376 -1.39 15.75 -14.34
C GLN A 376 -2.24 14.48 -14.33
N GLY A 377 -1.72 13.39 -13.74
CA GLY A 377 -2.49 12.17 -13.53
C GLY A 377 -3.65 12.38 -12.59
N PHE A 378 -3.39 13.03 -11.45
CA PHE A 378 -4.37 13.29 -10.39
C PHE A 378 -5.59 14.05 -10.88
N GLN A 379 -5.39 15.15 -11.62
CA GLN A 379 -6.49 15.95 -12.15
C GLN A 379 -7.47 15.08 -12.97
N ARG A 380 -6.94 14.23 -13.85
CA ARG A 380 -7.73 13.34 -14.72
C ARG A 380 -8.41 12.23 -13.92
N GLY A 381 -7.69 11.66 -12.95
CA GLY A 381 -8.24 10.64 -12.05
C GLY A 381 -9.37 11.20 -11.19
N TYR A 382 -9.20 12.42 -10.69
CA TYR A 382 -10.20 13.11 -9.90
C TYR A 382 -11.46 13.38 -10.71
N GLU A 383 -11.33 13.84 -11.96
CA GLU A 383 -12.48 14.00 -12.87
C GLU A 383 -13.24 12.68 -13.07
N ASP A 384 -12.53 11.60 -13.37
CA ASP A 384 -13.12 10.26 -13.52
C ASP A 384 -13.79 9.77 -12.22
N GLY A 385 -13.12 9.91 -11.08
CA GLY A 385 -13.63 9.50 -9.77
C GLY A 385 -14.84 10.30 -9.31
N TYR A 386 -14.83 11.62 -9.54
CA TYR A 386 -15.89 12.53 -9.11
C TYR A 386 -17.16 12.38 -9.94
N TYR A 387 -17.04 12.24 -11.26
CA TYR A 387 -18.20 12.04 -12.13
C TYR A 387 -18.62 10.57 -12.26
N GLY A 388 -17.86 9.63 -11.70
CA GLY A 388 -18.09 8.19 -11.85
C GLY A 388 -17.89 7.70 -13.29
N ARG A 389 -17.00 8.36 -14.04
CA ARG A 389 -16.70 8.08 -15.45
C ARG A 389 -15.31 7.45 -15.57
N ARG A 390 -15.00 6.90 -16.75
CA ARG A 390 -13.71 6.30 -17.08
C ARG A 390 -13.20 6.86 -18.40
N ARG A 391 -13.03 8.19 -18.45
CA ARG A 391 -12.65 8.90 -19.67
C ARG A 391 -11.16 8.78 -19.96
N TYR A 392 -10.33 8.86 -18.93
CA TYR A 392 -8.88 8.97 -19.11
C TYR A 392 -8.13 7.67 -18.77
N GLY A 393 -8.76 6.77 -18.04
CA GLY A 393 -8.13 5.54 -17.59
C GLY A 393 -9.08 4.37 -17.49
N ARG A 394 -8.48 3.22 -17.15
CA ARG A 394 -9.15 1.93 -17.02
C ARG A 394 -8.70 1.25 -15.74
N GLN A 395 -9.52 0.31 -15.27
CA GLN A 395 -9.11 -0.57 -14.20
C GLN A 395 -8.28 -1.71 -14.80
N TYR A 396 -7.09 -1.94 -14.24
CA TYR A 396 -6.16 -2.98 -14.68
C TYR A 396 -5.65 -3.74 -13.45
N ASN A 397 -5.93 -5.04 -13.37
CA ASN A 397 -5.53 -5.92 -12.25
C ASN A 397 -5.81 -5.32 -10.85
N GLY A 398 -7.01 -4.78 -10.65
CA GLY A 398 -7.42 -4.18 -9.37
C GLY A 398 -6.85 -2.80 -9.07
N SER A 399 -6.02 -2.23 -9.94
CA SER A 399 -5.46 -0.87 -9.82
C SER A 399 -5.97 0.03 -10.93
N ASP A 400 -6.12 1.33 -10.65
CA ASP A 400 -6.54 2.32 -11.64
C ASP A 400 -5.32 2.90 -12.37
N ALA A 401 -5.30 2.85 -13.70
CA ALA A 401 -4.20 3.36 -14.52
C ALA A 401 -4.73 4.19 -15.70
N LEU A 402 -3.93 5.19 -16.12
CA LEU A 402 -4.24 5.98 -17.30
C LEU A 402 -4.12 5.15 -18.57
N LEU A 403 -4.92 5.50 -19.58
CA LEU A 403 -4.76 4.95 -20.92
C LEU A 403 -3.38 5.32 -21.47
N GLY A 404 -2.70 4.36 -22.11
CA GLY A 404 -1.34 4.58 -22.66
C GLY A 404 -1.26 5.75 -23.66
N THR A 405 -2.35 6.03 -24.37
CA THR A 405 -2.47 7.19 -25.28
C THR A 405 -2.45 8.52 -24.51
N VAL A 406 -3.17 8.61 -23.38
CA VAL A 406 -3.21 9.80 -22.52
C VAL A 406 -1.86 9.99 -21.81
N LEU A 407 -1.25 8.89 -21.34
CA LEU A 407 0.08 8.90 -20.77
C LEU A 407 1.12 9.44 -21.76
N SER A 408 1.08 8.97 -23.02
CA SER A 408 1.98 9.43 -24.09
C SER A 408 1.77 10.91 -24.42
N LEU A 409 0.53 11.39 -24.40
CA LEU A 409 0.21 12.80 -24.65
C LEU A 409 0.70 13.72 -23.53
N ILE A 410 0.61 13.27 -22.27
CA ILE A 410 1.09 14.06 -21.12
C ILE A 410 2.62 14.13 -21.09
N LEU A 411 3.29 12.98 -21.24
CA LEU A 411 4.74 12.89 -21.09
C LEU A 411 5.50 13.30 -22.36
N ASN A 412 4.90 13.06 -23.53
CA ASN A 412 5.48 13.30 -24.84
C ASN A 412 6.96 12.84 -24.91
N LEU A 413 7.21 11.61 -24.47
CA LEU A 413 8.55 11.03 -24.49
C LEU A 413 8.95 10.76 -25.93
N GLN A 414 9.98 11.47 -26.38
CA GLN A 414 10.57 11.27 -27.69
C GLN A 414 11.84 10.44 -27.55
N PRO A 415 12.07 9.43 -28.41
CA PRO A 415 13.33 8.68 -28.39
C PRO A 415 14.48 9.65 -28.61
N TYR A 416 15.51 9.54 -27.77
CA TYR A 416 16.73 10.31 -27.93
C TYR A 416 17.44 9.80 -29.19
N ARG A 417 17.56 10.66 -30.21
CA ARG A 417 18.30 10.37 -31.45
C ARG A 417 19.67 11.03 -31.35
N TYR A 418 20.71 10.23 -31.53
CA TYR A 418 22.11 10.66 -31.52
C TYR A 418 22.44 11.57 -32.70
#